data_AF-A0A7W0KVF9-F1
#
_entry.id   AF-A0A7W0KVF9-F1
#
_cell.length_a   1.000
_cell.length_b   1.000
_cell.length_c   1.000
_cell.angle_alpha   90.00
_cell.angle_beta   90.00
_cell.angle_gamma   90.00
#
_symmetry.space_group_name_H-M   'P 1'
#
loop_
_entity.id
_entity.type
_entity.pdbx_description
1 polymer ?
#
loop_
_entity_poly.entity_id
_entity_poly.type
_entity_poly.pdbx_seq_one_letter_code
_entity_poly.pdbx_strand_id
1 'polypeptide(L)'
;ARQLAESEWATARGSIVAVPDRRDGTVRVPNAPWRFSNADVGVRGEPRFRGEDNRAVLVELLGYDDAAIDELEAAAVISSRLPSSGR
;
A
#
# COMPACT_ATOMS: atom_id res chain seq x y z
N ALA A 1 11.73 -9.87 -19.07
CA ALA A 1 10.74 -9.55 -18.01
C ALA A 1 9.30 -9.61 -18.51
N ARG A 2 8.91 -8.82 -19.54
CA ARG A 2 7.53 -8.77 -20.06
C ARG A 2 6.94 -10.14 -20.46
N GLN A 3 7.66 -10.90 -21.30
CA GLN A 3 7.21 -12.23 -21.74
C GLN A 3 6.93 -13.19 -20.58
N LEU A 4 7.75 -13.16 -19.52
CA LEU A 4 7.53 -13.99 -18.33
C LEU A 4 6.25 -13.56 -17.60
N ALA A 5 6.05 -12.25 -17.42
CA ALA A 5 4.88 -11.68 -16.76
C ALA A 5 3.55 -11.93 -17.51
N GLU A 6 3.62 -12.24 -18.80
CA GLU A 6 2.47 -12.48 -19.69
C GLU A 6 2.31 -13.96 -20.07
N SER A 7 3.18 -14.84 -19.55
CA SER A 7 3.16 -16.27 -19.86
C SER A 7 1.95 -16.98 -19.26
N GLU A 8 1.55 -18.11 -19.86
CA GLU A 8 0.51 -19.00 -19.32
C GLU A 8 0.83 -19.45 -17.89
N TRP A 9 2.11 -19.71 -17.60
CA TRP A 9 2.59 -20.03 -16.26
C TRP A 9 2.27 -18.90 -15.27
N ALA A 10 2.57 -17.65 -15.62
CA ALA A 10 2.34 -16.51 -14.73
C ALA A 10 0.84 -16.31 -14.46
N THR A 11 0.00 -16.51 -15.47
CA THR A 11 -1.46 -16.48 -15.33
C THR A 11 -1.95 -17.62 -14.42
N ALA A 12 -1.56 -18.87 -14.70
CA ALA A 12 -1.96 -20.04 -13.90
C ALA A 12 -1.48 -19.94 -12.44
N ARG A 13 -0.34 -19.29 -12.21
CA ARG A 13 0.24 -19.11 -10.88
C ARG A 13 -0.21 -17.83 -10.18
N GLY A 14 -0.95 -16.94 -10.84
CA GLY A 14 -1.31 -15.63 -10.29
C GLY A 14 -0.06 -14.83 -9.90
N SER A 15 1.02 -14.96 -10.66
CA SER A 15 2.33 -14.40 -10.36
C SER A 15 2.39 -12.88 -10.51
N ILE A 16 1.45 -12.30 -11.26
CA ILE A 16 1.26 -10.86 -11.41
C ILE A 16 -0.18 -10.54 -11.03
N VAL A 17 -0.36 -9.51 -10.23
CA VAL A 17 -1.69 -9.00 -9.84
C VAL A 17 -1.81 -7.53 -10.20
N ALA A 18 -3.04 -7.08 -10.44
CA ALA A 18 -3.37 -5.68 -10.61
C ALA A 18 -3.78 -5.10 -9.25
N VAL A 19 -3.24 -3.93 -8.90
CA VAL A 19 -3.65 -3.15 -7.74
C VAL A 19 -4.11 -1.77 -8.21
N PRO A 20 -5.08 -1.12 -7.54
CA PRO A 20 -5.49 0.23 -7.88
C PRO A 20 -4.30 1.20 -7.76
N ASP A 21 -4.21 2.15 -8.68
CA ASP A 21 -3.26 3.27 -8.59
C ASP A 21 -3.82 4.48 -7.81
N ARG A 22 -5.05 4.32 -7.28
CA ARG A 22 -5.85 5.33 -6.59
C ARG A 22 -6.20 6.57 -7.44
N ARG A 23 -6.19 6.42 -8.77
CA ARG A 23 -6.55 7.44 -9.77
C ARG A 23 -7.38 6.82 -10.91
N ASP A 24 -8.35 5.97 -10.55
CA ASP A 24 -9.22 5.21 -11.46
C ASP A 24 -8.49 4.24 -12.42
N GLY A 25 -7.20 4.00 -12.20
CA GLY A 25 -6.38 3.06 -12.95
C GLY A 25 -5.92 1.88 -12.12
N THR A 26 -5.07 1.05 -12.73
CA THR A 26 -4.42 -0.07 -12.06
C THR A 26 -2.96 -0.17 -12.49
N VAL A 27 -2.12 -0.67 -11.57
CA VAL A 27 -0.73 -1.01 -11.86
C VAL A 27 -0.52 -2.52 -11.64
N ARG A 28 0.28 -3.12 -12.51
CA ARG A 28 0.66 -4.53 -12.40
C ARG A 28 1.89 -4.68 -11.51
N VAL A 29 1.79 -5.51 -10.49
CA VAL A 29 2.90 -5.81 -9.57
C VAL A 29 3.13 -7.31 -9.44
N PRO A 30 4.35 -7.76 -9.16
CA PRO A 30 4.59 -9.15 -8.75
C PRO A 30 3.75 -9.50 -7.53
N ASN A 31 3.08 -10.65 -7.58
CA ASN A 31 2.44 -11.21 -6.40
C ASN A 31 3.49 -11.88 -5.51
N ALA A 32 3.07 -12.32 -4.31
CA ALA A 32 3.94 -13.12 -3.46
C ALA A 32 4.47 -14.36 -4.22
N PRO A 33 5.78 -14.62 -4.22
CA PRO A 33 6.36 -15.73 -4.98
C PRO A 33 6.06 -17.10 -4.35
N TRP A 34 5.67 -17.12 -3.07
CA TRP A 34 5.41 -18.32 -2.28
C TRP A 34 3.93 -18.70 -2.28
N ARG A 35 3.65 -20.00 -2.11
CA ARG A 35 2.31 -20.53 -1.85
C ARG A 35 2.38 -21.42 -0.63
N PHE A 36 1.47 -21.20 0.32
CA PHE A 36 1.33 -22.01 1.51
C PHE A 36 -0.02 -22.71 1.47
N SER A 37 -0.08 -23.98 1.86
CA SER A 37 -1.33 -24.74 1.89
C SER A 37 -2.27 -24.30 3.02
N ASN A 38 -1.71 -23.78 4.12
CA ASN A 38 -2.45 -23.44 5.33
C ASN A 38 -2.25 -21.95 5.74
N ALA A 39 -1.90 -21.08 4.79
CA ALA A 39 -1.79 -19.66 5.07
C ALA A 39 -2.07 -18.81 3.84
N ASP A 40 -2.74 -17.69 4.06
CA ASP A 40 -3.02 -16.71 3.03
C ASP A 40 -1.80 -15.81 2.82
N VAL A 41 -1.17 -15.92 1.66
CA VAL A 41 -0.05 -15.05 1.23
C VAL A 41 -0.36 -14.38 -0.10
N GLY A 42 0.00 -13.10 -0.24
CA GLY A 42 -0.25 -12.34 -1.45
C GLY A 42 -0.25 -10.84 -1.21
N VAL A 43 -0.23 -10.08 -2.30
CA VAL A 43 -0.47 -8.64 -2.27
C VAL A 43 -1.91 -8.39 -1.82
N ARG A 44 -2.10 -7.47 -0.87
CA ARG A 44 -3.39 -7.15 -0.26
C ARG A 44 -3.49 -5.66 0.04
N GLY A 45 -4.73 -5.21 0.20
CA GLY A 45 -5.03 -3.83 0.51
C GLY A 45 -4.77 -2.88 -0.66
N GLU A 46 -4.88 -1.61 -0.35
CA GLU A 46 -4.67 -0.52 -1.30
C GLU A 46 -3.30 0.16 -1.02
N PRO A 47 -2.53 0.56 -2.04
CA PRO A 47 -1.28 1.30 -1.82
C PRO A 47 -1.54 2.58 -1.02
N ARG A 48 -0.76 2.83 0.03
CA ARG A 48 -0.96 4.01 0.89
C ARG A 48 -0.02 5.15 0.52
N PHE A 49 -0.52 6.37 0.59
CA PHE A 49 0.31 7.55 0.41
C PHE A 49 1.24 7.75 1.60
N ARG A 50 2.31 8.51 1.38
CA ARG A 50 3.30 8.78 2.43
C ARG A 50 2.64 9.54 3.59
N GLY A 51 2.44 8.84 4.70
CA GLY A 51 1.87 9.40 5.93
C GLY A 51 0.37 9.21 6.12
N GLU A 52 -0.31 8.57 5.17
CA GLU A 52 -1.77 8.47 5.15
C GLU A 52 -2.34 7.81 6.42
N ASP A 53 -1.61 6.86 7.00
CA ASP A 53 -2.05 6.11 8.19
C ASP A 53 -1.43 6.61 9.50
N ASN A 54 -0.60 7.66 9.49
CA ASN A 54 0.13 8.10 10.68
C ASN A 54 -0.83 8.35 11.86
N ARG A 55 -1.88 9.13 11.65
CA ARG A 55 -2.83 9.48 12.71
C ARG A 55 -3.50 8.24 13.29
N ALA A 56 -4.03 7.37 12.44
CA ALA A 56 -4.69 6.14 12.87
C ALA A 56 -3.75 5.25 13.70
N VAL A 57 -2.52 5.03 13.22
CA VAL A 57 -1.53 4.18 13.89
C VAL A 57 -1.05 4.79 15.21
N LEU A 58 -0.80 6.10 15.26
CA LEU A 58 -0.32 6.78 16.47
C LEU A 58 -1.40 6.82 17.57
N VAL A 59 -2.66 7.00 17.20
CA VAL A 59 -3.79 6.88 18.13
C VAL A 59 -3.92 5.43 18.61
N GLU A 60 -3.99 4.46 17.69
CA GLU A 60 -4.29 3.06 18.02
C GLU A 60 -3.18 2.39 18.84
N LEU A 61 -1.92 2.58 18.44
CA LEU A 61 -0.80 1.84 19.04
C LEU A 61 -0.13 2.59 20.18
N LEU A 62 -0.12 3.93 20.16
CA LEU A 62 0.60 4.75 21.13
C LEU A 62 -0.33 5.61 22.00
N GLY A 63 -1.63 5.69 21.69
CA GLY A 63 -2.60 6.45 22.47
C GLY A 63 -2.42 7.97 22.37
N TYR A 64 -1.83 8.47 21.27
CA TYR A 64 -1.63 9.90 21.08
C TYR A 64 -2.98 10.57 20.82
N ASP A 65 -3.13 11.80 21.33
CA ASP A 65 -4.27 12.65 20.96
C ASP A 65 -3.98 13.45 19.69
N ASP A 66 -5.01 14.11 19.18
CA ASP A 66 -4.89 14.88 17.94
C ASP A 66 -3.89 16.03 18.06
N ALA A 67 -3.78 16.67 19.24
CA ALA A 67 -2.89 17.80 19.47
C ALA A 67 -1.41 17.38 19.42
N ALA A 68 -1.06 16.26 20.06
CA ALA A 68 0.28 15.71 19.99
C ALA A 68 0.68 15.32 18.56
N ILE A 69 -0.26 14.79 17.79
CA ILE A 69 -0.01 14.42 16.38
C ILE A 69 0.16 15.68 15.52
N ASP A 70 -0.64 16.71 15.74
CA ASP A 70 -0.53 18.01 15.05
C ASP A 70 0.84 18.66 15.31
N GLU A 71 1.35 18.59 16.54
CA GLU A 71 2.70 19.06 16.88
C GLU A 71 3.79 18.30 16.11
N LEU A 72 3.66 16.98 15.96
CA LEU A 72 4.60 16.17 15.19
C LEU A 72 4.58 16.50 13.69
N GLU A 73 3.39 16.77 13.13
CA GLU A 73 3.23 17.21 11.74
C GLU A 73 3.85 18.61 11.54
N ALA A 74 3.57 19.55 12.44
CA ALA A 74 4.09 20.92 12.38
C ALA A 74 5.62 20.97 12.52
N ALA A 75 6.18 20.13 13.39
CA ALA A 75 7.63 19.98 13.55
C ALA A 75 8.29 19.17 12.43
N ALA A 76 7.52 18.71 11.43
CA ALA A 76 7.97 17.84 10.34
C ALA A 76 8.66 16.54 10.81
N VAL A 77 8.37 16.09 12.03
CA VAL A 77 8.84 14.81 12.59
C VAL A 77 8.16 13.65 11.86
N ILE A 78 6.86 13.79 11.59
CA ILE A 78 6.11 12.88 10.72
C ILE A 78 5.71 13.59 9.43
N SER A 79 5.69 12.85 8.33
CA SER A 79 5.29 13.36 7.02
C SER A 79 3.83 13.05 6.79
N SER A 80 3.03 14.03 6.35
CA SER A 80 1.68 13.84 5.81
C SER A 80 1.63 14.44 4.40
N ARG A 81 1.85 13.61 3.37
CA ARG A 81 1.91 14.03 1.96
C ARG A 81 0.88 13.27 1.14
N LEU A 82 -0.37 13.64 1.33
CA LEU A 82 -1.43 13.21 0.45
C LEU A 82 -1.30 13.94 -0.90
N PRO A 83 -1.64 13.30 -2.03
CA PRO A 83 -1.72 13.99 -3.30
C PRO A 83 -2.64 15.20 -3.15
N SER A 84 -2.23 16.36 -3.68
CA SER A 84 -3.17 17.45 -3.87
C SER A 84 -4.26 16.98 -4.83
N SER A 85 -5.51 17.41 -4.64
CA SER A 85 -6.65 17.08 -5.52
C SER A 85 -6.53 17.69 -6.93
N GLY A 86 -5.31 17.99 -7.40
CA GLY A 86 -5.05 18.47 -8.75
C GLY A 86 -5.28 17.38 -9.78
N ARG A 87 -6.10 17.71 -10.78
CA ARG A 87 -6.31 16.94 -12.01
C ARG A 87 -5.01 16.48 -12.65
#